data_AF-A0A2M8T9N4-F1
#
_entry.id   AF-A0A2M8T9N4-F1
#
_cell.length_a   1.000
_cell.length_b   1.000
_cell.length_c   1.000
_cell.angle_alpha   90.00
_cell.angle_beta   90.00
_cell.angle_gamma   90.00
#
_symmetry.space_group_name_H-M   'P 1'
#
loop_
_entity.id
_entity.type
_entity.pdbx_description
1 polymer ?
#
loop_
_entity_poly.entity_id
_entity_poly.type
_entity_poly.pdbx_seq_one_letter_code
_entity_poly.pdbx_strand_id
1 'polypeptide(L)' 'MERKEYTTVDNKYIADAINWVTGMRYYIFTNNEGKIVYSFKNNDQFHVALEKLIEIKNFMNFKYNNKER' A
#
# COMPACT_ATOMS: atom_id res chain seq x y z
N MET A 1 -15.35 11.19 -12.54
CA MET A 1 -14.77 11.31 -11.19
C MET A 1 -13.33 11.76 -11.35
N GLU A 2 -12.96 12.93 -10.83
CA GLU A 2 -11.56 13.34 -10.76
C GLU A 2 -10.80 12.36 -9.86
N ARG A 3 -9.67 11.83 -10.34
CA ARG A 3 -8.78 11.05 -9.48
C ARG A 3 -8.14 12.02 -8.50
N LYS A 4 -8.24 11.72 -7.20
CA LYS A 4 -7.50 12.48 -6.17
C LYS A 4 -6.01 12.47 -6.53
N GLU A 5 -5.36 13.63 -6.43
CA GLU A 5 -3.93 13.77 -6.74
C GLU A 5 -3.03 12.91 -5.83
N TYR A 6 -3.52 12.59 -4.62
CA TYR A 6 -2.82 11.78 -3.64
C TYR A 6 -3.71 10.65 -3.10
N THR A 7 -3.07 9.53 -2.74
CA THR A 7 -3.68 8.40 -2.07
C THR A 7 -2.96 8.12 -0.75
N THR A 8 -3.72 7.90 0.32
CA THR A 8 -3.19 7.61 1.65
C THR A 8 -3.24 6.12 1.97
N VAL A 9 -2.17 5.63 2.58
CA VAL A 9 -2.05 4.30 3.19
C VAL A 9 -1.93 4.51 4.71
N ASP A 10 -2.67 3.75 5.50
CA ASP A 10 -2.70 3.85 6.96
C ASP A 10 -1.74 2.87 7.67
N ASN A 11 -1.12 1.96 6.90
CA ASN A 11 -0.17 0.97 7.40
C ASN A 11 1.27 1.30 6.97
N LYS A 12 2.16 1.50 7.94
CA LYS A 12 3.59 1.83 7.70
C LYS A 12 4.28 0.78 6.84
N TYR A 13 4.08 -0.50 7.13
CA TYR A 13 4.79 -1.58 6.44
C TYR A 13 4.37 -1.68 4.97
N ILE A 14 3.11 -1.38 4.65
CA ILE A 14 2.64 -1.29 3.26
C ILE A 14 3.29 -0.08 2.58
N ALA A 15 3.34 1.07 3.25
CA ALA A 15 4.00 2.27 2.70
C ALA A 15 5.50 2.02 2.43
N ASP A 16 6.21 1.41 3.38
CA ASP A 16 7.62 1.02 3.23
C ASP A 16 7.79 0.02 2.09
N ALA A 17 6.92 -0.97 1.95
CA ALA A 17 6.98 -1.95 0.87
C ALA A 17 6.78 -1.30 -0.50
N ILE A 18 5.81 -0.37 -0.63
CA ILE A 18 5.61 0.41 -1.85
C ILE A 18 6.86 1.24 -2.16
N ASN A 19 7.42 1.94 -1.17
CA ASN A 19 8.66 2.70 -1.35
C ASN A 19 9.81 1.80 -1.82
N TRP A 20 9.97 0.62 -1.22
CA TRP A 20 11.03 -0.32 -1.57
C TRP A 20 10.91 -0.87 -2.99
N VAL A 21 9.70 -1.28 -3.43
CA VAL A 21 9.52 -1.85 -4.78
C VAL A 21 9.50 -0.80 -5.90
N THR A 22 9.11 0.44 -5.60
CA THR A 22 8.93 1.50 -6.61
C THR A 22 9.97 2.61 -6.58
N GLY A 23 10.64 2.80 -5.44
CA GLY A 23 11.42 4.01 -5.14
C GLY A 23 10.57 5.25 -4.82
N MET A 24 9.24 5.15 -4.82
CA MET A 24 8.35 6.29 -4.59
C MET A 24 8.42 6.76 -3.15
N ARG A 25 8.67 8.06 -2.97
CA ARG A 25 8.60 8.71 -1.65
C ARG A 25 7.15 8.97 -1.27
N TYR A 26 6.88 8.90 0.03
CA TYR A 26 5.61 9.30 0.61
C TYR A 26 5.82 10.38 1.67
N TYR A 27 4.77 11.17 1.89
CA TYR A 27 4.71 12.13 2.96
C TYR A 27 4.00 11.52 4.17
N ILE A 28 4.36 11.96 5.37
CA ILE A 28 3.77 11.49 6.63
C ILE A 28 2.91 12.61 7.19
N PHE A 29 1.65 12.31 7.48
CA PHE A 29 0.71 13.26 8.06
C PHE A 29 -0.04 12.63 9.22
N THR A 30 -0.60 13.48 10.08
CA THR A 30 -1.61 13.07 11.05
C THR A 30 -2.98 13.44 10.48
N ASN A 31 -3.88 12.47 10.37
CA ASN A 31 -5.25 12.71 9.90
C ASN A 31 -6.11 13.36 11.00
N ASN A 32 -7.36 13.70 10.66
CA ASN A 32 -8.30 14.35 11.59
C ASN A 32 -8.69 13.48 12.80
N GLU A 33 -8.36 12.18 12.78
CA GLU A 33 -8.57 11.25 13.90
C GLU A 33 -7.31 11.11 14.79
N GLY A 34 -6.25 11.88 14.53
CA GLY A 34 -4.99 11.75 15.25
C GLY A 34 -4.13 10.56 14.83
N LYS A 35 -4.45 9.88 13.72
CA LYS A 35 -3.70 8.72 13.21
C LYS A 35 -2.67 9.13 12.17
N ILE A 36 -1.51 8.48 12.21
CA ILE A 36 -0.46 8.65 11.19
C ILE A 36 -0.92 7.99 9.89
N VAL A 37 -0.81 8.73 8.78
CA VAL A 37 -1.08 8.25 7.42
C VAL A 37 0.08 8.59 6.49
N TYR A 38 0.28 7.75 5.48
CA TYR A 38 1.36 7.82 4.51
C TYR A 38 0.79 8.14 3.13
N SER A 39 1.09 9.32 2.60
CA SER A 39 0.48 9.84 1.38
C SER A 39 1.42 9.73 0.19
N PHE A 40 0.96 9.08 -0.88
CA PHE A 40 1.66 8.94 -2.15
C PHE A 40 0.99 9.78 -3.23
N LYS A 41 1.79 10.32 -4.15
CA LYS A 41 1.25 10.88 -5.39
C LYS A 41 0.54 9.77 -6.16
N ASN A 42 -0.66 10.06 -6.62
CA ASN A 42 -1.47 9.12 -7.36
C ASN A 42 -0.94 8.98 -8.79
N ASN A 43 -0.45 7.78 -9.13
CA ASN A 43 0.04 7.44 -10.45
C ASN A 43 -0.08 5.92 -10.70
N ASP A 44 0.15 5.50 -11.94
CA ASP A 44 0.00 4.09 -12.31
C ASP A 44 1.02 3.19 -11.60
N GLN A 45 2.23 3.69 -11.31
CA GLN A 45 3.26 2.94 -10.59
C GLN A 45 2.82 2.55 -9.18
N PHE A 46 2.18 3.48 -8.45
CA PHE A 46 1.58 3.22 -7.14
C PHE A 46 0.50 2.14 -7.22
N HIS A 47 -0.42 2.26 -8.20
CA HIS A 47 -1.51 1.32 -8.35
C HIS A 47 -1.01 -0.10 -8.64
N VAL A 48 -0.07 -0.25 -9.58
CA VAL A 48 0.54 -1.53 -9.92
C VAL A 48 1.26 -2.13 -8.70
N ALA A 49 2.03 -1.33 -7.95
CA ALA A 49 2.72 -1.81 -6.76
C ALA A 49 1.73 -2.30 -5.68
N LEU A 50 0.68 -1.54 -5.43
CA LEU A 50 -0.35 -1.92 -4.46
C LEU A 50 -1.07 -3.20 -4.87
N GLU A 51 -1.47 -3.32 -6.14
CA GLU A 51 -2.11 -4.52 -6.69
C GLU A 51 -1.21 -5.75 -6.52
N LYS A 52 0.08 -5.65 -6.85
CA LYS A 52 1.04 -6.76 -6.70
C LYS A 52 1.25 -7.16 -5.25
N LEU A 53 1.28 -6.20 -4.32
CA LEU A 53 1.34 -6.51 -2.88
C LEU A 53 0.09 -7.27 -2.40
N ILE A 54 -1.09 -6.91 -2.91
CA ILE A 54 -2.34 -7.61 -2.61
C ILE A 54 -2.34 -9.03 -3.19
N GLU A 55 -1.88 -9.21 -4.43
CA GLU A 55 -1.71 -10.54 -5.04
C GLU A 55 -0.80 -11.45 -4.19
N ILE A 56 0.35 -10.93 -3.76
CA ILE A 56 1.30 -11.65 -2.91
C ILE A 56 0.66 -12.05 -1.58
N LYS A 57 -0.04 -11.12 -0.92
CA LYS A 57 -0.77 -11.39 0.33
C LYS A 57 -1.76 -12.55 0.14
N ASN A 58 -2.56 -12.51 -0.92
CA ASN A 58 -3.56 -13.53 -1.21
C ASN A 58 -2.92 -14.89 -1.50
N PHE A 59 -1.83 -14.90 -2.26
CA PHE A 59 -1.07 -16.11 -2.55
C PHE A 59 -0.47 -16.75 -1.30
N MET A 60 0.11 -15.95 -0.40
CA MET A 60 0.65 -16.44 0.87
C MET A 60 -0.44 -17.01 1.77
N ASN A 61 -1.58 -16.32 1.89
CA ASN A 61 -2.72 -16.81 2.66
C ASN A 61 -3.29 -18.11 2.10
N PHE A 62 -3.41 -18.22 0.78
CA PHE A 62 -3.82 -19.46 0.12
C PHE A 62 -2.85 -20.61 0.44
N LYS A 63 -1.53 -20.38 0.30
CA LYS A 63 -0.53 -21.40 0.62
C LYS A 63 -0.54 -21.83 2.09
N TYR A 64 -0.73 -20.88 3.01
CA TYR A 64 -0.82 -21.18 4.44
C TYR A 64 -2.02 -22.10 4.72
N ASN A 65 -3.21 -21.73 4.25
CA ASN A 65 -4.44 -22.48 4.49
C ASN A 65 -4.48 -23.88 3.83
N ASN A 66 -3.68 -24.12 2.79
CA ASN A 66 -3.59 -25.42 2.12
C ASN A 66 -2.40 -26.27 2.58
N LYS A 67 -1.54 -25.77 3.48
CA LYS A 67 -0.48 -26.57 4.12
C LYS A 67 -0.95 -27.31 5.38
N GLU A 68 -2.05 -26.87 5.98
CA GLU A 68 -2.66 -27.48 7.17
C GLU A 68 -3.76 -28.52 6.82
N ARG A 69 -3.82 -28.96 5.56
CA ARG A 69 -4.69 -30.02 5.06
C ARG A 69 -3.86 -31.16 4.47
#